data_AF-A0A954WNE4-F1
#
_entry.id   AF-A0A954WNE4-F1
#
_cell.length_a   1.000
_cell.length_b   1.000
_cell.length_c   1.000
_cell.angle_alpha   90.00
_cell.angle_beta   90.00
_cell.angle_gamma   90.00
#
_symmetry.space_group_name_H-M   'P 1'
#
loop_
_entity.id
_entity.type
_entity.pdbx_description
1 polymer ?
#
loop_
_entity_poly.entity_id
_entity_poly.type
_entity_poly.pdbx_seq_one_letter_code
_entity_poly.pdbx_strand_id
1 'polypeptide(L)'
;MLRILCLACTAHVFVGSAIADSPTATDDTNVFFREDWRETPAQIPVTQDHVQNDQLIVTRHGPNADLIKKSHHDEIPNDPWYVWSGMCRKGRWAVSLRRKDALVNLAEEGRIRWRVKQSGPNVLKVILELDDGTWLVSDRGFGETPDWHVFTLDFDRLKKNGAGIKWLELNIDTIEAGKRVAKPDLTRVRSIGWTDLTVGKISKGCTRVDWIEVNGSEASKN
;
A
#
# COMPACT_ATOMS: atom_id res chain seq x y z
N MET A 1 -75.54 0.12 23.88
CA MET A 1 -74.61 -1.02 24.05
C MET A 1 -73.67 -1.07 22.85
N LEU A 2 -72.44 -0.58 22.99
CA LEU A 2 -71.27 -1.11 22.27
C LEU A 2 -70.02 -0.49 22.92
N ARG A 3 -69.29 -1.27 23.72
CA ARG A 3 -68.00 -0.88 24.30
C ARG A 3 -66.93 -1.28 23.29
N ILE A 4 -66.23 -0.31 22.71
CA ILE A 4 -65.00 -0.55 21.96
C ILE A 4 -63.84 -0.49 22.95
N LEU A 5 -63.32 -1.66 23.33
CA LEU A 5 -61.98 -1.80 23.90
C LEU A 5 -60.99 -1.66 22.75
N CYS A 6 -60.12 -0.65 22.79
CA CYS A 6 -58.94 -0.63 21.94
C CYS A 6 -57.69 -0.79 22.81
N LEU A 7 -56.92 -1.80 22.42
CA LEU A 7 -55.79 -2.43 23.08
C LEU A 7 -54.61 -1.44 23.15
N ALA A 8 -54.08 -1.16 24.35
CA ALA A 8 -52.83 -0.44 24.51
C ALA A 8 -51.68 -1.36 24.06
N CYS A 9 -51.01 -1.00 22.97
CA CYS A 9 -49.83 -1.70 22.48
C CYS A 9 -48.60 -1.07 23.14
N THR A 10 -48.02 -1.74 24.14
CA THR A 10 -46.83 -1.25 24.85
C THR A 10 -45.59 -1.57 24.01
N ALA A 11 -45.10 -0.58 23.26
CA ALA A 11 -43.83 -0.68 22.55
C ALA A 11 -42.66 -0.78 23.55
N HIS A 12 -42.08 -1.97 23.67
CA HIS A 12 -40.82 -2.16 24.39
C HIS A 12 -39.68 -1.75 23.45
N VAL A 13 -39.13 -0.56 23.69
CA VAL A 13 -37.88 -0.12 23.05
C VAL A 13 -36.75 -0.94 23.65
N PHE A 14 -36.29 -1.96 22.91
CA PHE A 14 -35.01 -2.60 23.19
C PHE A 14 -33.91 -1.58 22.88
N VAL A 15 -33.30 -1.01 23.92
CA VAL A 15 -32.04 -0.29 23.80
C VAL A 15 -30.96 -1.35 23.57
N GLY A 16 -30.71 -1.67 22.30
CA GLY A 16 -29.53 -2.43 21.91
C GLY A 16 -28.30 -1.56 22.17
N SER A 17 -27.50 -1.91 23.17
CA SER A 17 -26.15 -1.35 23.31
C SER A 17 -25.35 -1.70 22.06
N ALA A 18 -25.22 -0.74 21.15
CA ALA A 18 -24.21 -0.79 20.11
C ALA A 18 -22.84 -0.71 20.80
N ILE A 19 -22.14 -1.84 20.86
CA ILE A 19 -20.72 -1.86 21.17
C ILE A 19 -20.06 -1.21 19.95
N ALA A 20 -19.80 0.10 20.04
CA ALA A 20 -18.98 0.78 19.06
C ALA A 20 -17.58 0.18 19.16
N ASP A 21 -17.18 -0.56 18.12
CA ASP A 21 -15.83 -1.06 17.97
C ASP A 21 -14.95 0.17 17.68
N SER A 22 -14.33 0.71 18.73
CA SER A 22 -13.33 1.78 18.59
C SER A 22 -12.13 1.18 17.85
N PRO A 23 -11.68 1.75 16.72
CA PRO A 23 -10.40 1.34 16.16
C PRO A 23 -9.34 1.69 17.20
N THR A 24 -8.74 0.67 17.80
CA THR A 24 -7.53 0.84 18.60
C THR A 24 -6.44 1.30 17.64
N ALA A 25 -6.29 2.63 17.52
CA ALA A 25 -5.06 3.23 17.06
C ALA A 25 -3.99 2.80 18.06
N THR A 26 -3.34 1.67 17.75
CA THR A 26 -2.05 1.35 18.35
C THR A 26 -1.13 2.46 17.89
N ASP A 27 -0.69 3.28 18.84
CA ASP A 27 0.35 4.28 18.65
C ASP A 27 1.58 3.52 18.12
N ASP A 28 1.80 3.58 16.81
CA ASP A 28 2.81 2.78 16.12
C ASP A 28 4.14 3.49 16.33
N THR A 29 4.77 3.26 17.48
CA THR A 29 5.95 4.01 17.96
C THR A 29 7.20 3.85 17.09
N ASN A 30 7.14 3.06 16.02
CA ASN A 30 8.27 2.75 15.14
C ASN A 30 8.00 3.08 13.66
N VAL A 31 7.30 4.18 13.35
CA VAL A 31 7.13 4.66 11.96
C VAL A 31 8.45 5.18 11.42
N PHE A 32 9.01 4.48 10.41
CA PHE A 32 10.20 4.92 9.68
C PHE A 32 9.88 6.04 8.70
N PHE A 33 8.77 5.91 7.96
CA PHE A 33 8.12 6.99 7.23
C PHE A 33 6.65 6.69 6.99
N ARG A 34 5.89 7.76 6.75
CA ARG A 34 4.56 7.73 6.16
C ARG A 34 4.51 8.70 4.99
N GLU A 35 3.84 8.29 3.92
CA GLU A 35 3.55 9.14 2.76
C GLU A 35 2.06 9.14 2.49
N ASP A 36 1.45 10.30 2.67
CA ASP A 36 0.13 10.68 2.18
C ASP A 36 0.38 11.70 1.05
N TRP A 37 0.01 11.40 -0.18
CA TRP A 37 0.41 12.24 -1.31
C TRP A 37 -0.20 13.65 -1.23
N ARG A 38 0.52 14.62 -1.79
CA ARG A 38 0.00 16.00 -1.87
C ARG A 38 -1.32 16.09 -2.64
N GLU A 39 -2.18 16.95 -2.12
CA GLU A 39 -3.47 17.31 -2.70
C GLU A 39 -3.32 18.22 -3.92
N THR A 40 -2.82 17.63 -5.01
CA THR A 40 -2.55 18.31 -6.28
C THR A 40 -3.43 17.75 -7.40
N PRO A 41 -3.69 18.53 -8.47
CA PRO A 41 -4.41 18.04 -9.63
C PRO A 41 -3.78 16.77 -10.23
N ALA A 42 -4.60 15.97 -10.89
CA ALA A 42 -4.14 14.75 -11.54
C ALA A 42 -3.07 15.03 -12.61
N GLN A 43 -1.98 14.26 -12.60
CA GLN A 43 -0.84 14.47 -13.49
C GLN A 43 -0.18 13.15 -13.89
N ILE A 44 0.37 13.11 -15.09
CA ILE A 44 1.24 12.03 -15.59
C ILE A 44 2.56 12.67 -16.05
N PRO A 45 3.73 12.16 -15.62
CA PRO A 45 3.89 11.10 -14.62
C PRO A 45 3.73 11.61 -13.17
N VAL A 46 3.72 10.69 -12.20
CA VAL A 46 3.97 10.99 -10.78
C VAL A 46 5.34 11.62 -10.62
N THR A 47 5.49 12.76 -9.96
CA THR A 47 6.77 13.48 -9.77
C THR A 47 7.06 13.72 -8.30
N GLN A 48 8.27 14.19 -7.98
CA GLN A 48 8.64 14.59 -6.63
C GLN A 48 7.70 15.66 -6.06
N ASP A 49 7.13 16.52 -6.92
CA ASP A 49 6.15 17.54 -6.51
C ASP A 49 4.86 16.95 -5.93
N HIS A 50 4.56 15.67 -6.16
CA HIS A 50 3.39 14.99 -5.57
C HIS A 50 3.68 14.36 -4.21
N VAL A 51 4.95 14.28 -3.80
CA VAL A 51 5.38 13.70 -2.52
C VAL A 51 5.22 14.75 -1.42
N GLN A 52 4.44 14.45 -0.39
CA GLN A 52 4.21 15.35 0.74
C GLN A 52 5.36 15.32 1.74
N ASN A 53 5.90 14.14 2.03
CA ASN A 53 6.99 13.98 2.98
C ASN A 53 8.31 14.45 2.36
N ASP A 54 8.85 15.53 2.92
CA ASP A 54 10.09 16.17 2.44
C ASP A 54 11.35 15.33 2.68
N GLN A 55 11.28 14.29 3.50
CA GLN A 55 12.36 13.34 3.72
C GLN A 55 12.43 12.25 2.64
N LEU A 56 11.41 12.15 1.79
CA LEU A 56 11.31 11.09 0.80
C LEU A 56 11.73 11.52 -0.61
N ILE A 57 12.31 10.56 -1.33
CA ILE A 57 12.54 10.62 -2.77
C ILE A 57 11.64 9.56 -3.41
N VAL A 58 10.83 9.98 -4.38
CA VAL A 58 10.08 9.06 -5.25
C VAL A 58 10.88 8.73 -6.50
N THR A 59 10.88 7.47 -6.90
CA THR A 59 11.44 7.02 -8.17
C THR A 59 10.43 6.14 -8.90
N ARG A 60 10.34 6.34 -10.21
CA ARG A 60 9.52 5.54 -11.11
C ARG A 60 10.42 4.60 -11.89
N HIS A 61 9.97 3.37 -12.09
CA HIS A 61 10.77 2.32 -12.72
C HIS A 61 9.98 1.56 -13.78
N GLY A 62 10.71 0.88 -14.67
CA GLY A 62 10.16 0.03 -15.70
C GLY A 62 9.82 0.74 -17.02
N PRO A 63 9.46 -0.02 -18.06
CA PRO A 63 9.25 0.52 -19.41
C PRO A 63 8.11 1.53 -19.52
N ASN A 64 7.15 1.51 -18.59
CA ASN A 64 6.02 2.44 -18.54
C ASN A 64 6.08 3.37 -17.32
N ALA A 65 7.27 3.61 -16.75
CA ALA A 65 7.49 4.54 -15.64
C ALA A 65 6.83 5.91 -15.87
N ASP A 66 6.92 6.45 -17.08
CA ASP A 66 6.37 7.78 -17.41
C ASP A 66 4.85 7.81 -17.63
N LEU A 67 4.17 6.68 -17.45
CA LEU A 67 2.71 6.57 -17.55
C LEU A 67 2.05 6.29 -16.20
N ILE A 68 2.82 6.27 -15.11
CA ILE A 68 2.30 6.17 -13.75
C ILE A 68 1.65 7.52 -13.40
N LYS A 69 0.38 7.51 -13.01
CA LYS A 69 -0.44 8.71 -12.81
C LYS A 69 -0.59 9.06 -11.33
N LYS A 70 -0.46 10.34 -10.97
CA LYS A 70 -1.06 10.89 -9.75
C LYS A 70 -2.51 11.25 -10.05
N SER A 71 -3.46 10.72 -9.28
CA SER A 71 -4.90 10.88 -9.56
C SER A 71 -5.69 11.30 -8.32
N HIS A 72 -6.84 11.90 -8.59
CA HIS A 72 -7.94 12.28 -7.70
C HIS A 72 -9.13 12.68 -8.62
N HIS A 73 -10.35 12.62 -8.12
CA HIS A 73 -11.55 13.09 -8.81
C HIS A 73 -12.36 13.96 -7.86
N ASP A 74 -12.47 15.26 -8.17
CA ASP A 74 -13.18 16.24 -7.34
C ASP A 74 -14.68 15.90 -7.22
N GLU A 75 -15.23 15.24 -8.24
CA GLU A 75 -16.63 14.87 -8.33
C GLU A 75 -17.00 13.61 -7.53
N ILE A 76 -16.02 12.83 -7.07
CA ILE A 76 -16.26 11.60 -6.30
C ILE A 76 -16.11 11.93 -4.81
N PRO A 77 -17.19 11.80 -4.00
CA PRO A 77 -17.11 12.08 -2.57
C PRO A 77 -16.03 11.24 -1.88
N ASN A 78 -15.13 11.91 -1.18
CA ASN A 78 -14.02 11.30 -0.44
C ASN A 78 -13.05 10.47 -1.30
N ASP A 79 -12.90 10.75 -2.60
CA ASP A 79 -11.84 10.13 -3.41
C ASP A 79 -10.48 10.64 -2.91
N PRO A 80 -9.54 9.75 -2.54
CA PRO A 80 -8.26 10.21 -2.03
C PRO A 80 -7.34 10.70 -3.15
N TRP A 81 -6.15 11.13 -2.76
CA TRP A 81 -5.05 11.40 -3.66
C TRP A 81 -4.19 10.16 -3.77
N TYR A 82 -4.14 9.51 -4.94
CA TYR A 82 -3.44 8.23 -5.07
C TYR A 82 -2.54 8.15 -6.30
N VAL A 83 -1.62 7.18 -6.28
CA VAL A 83 -0.89 6.71 -7.45
C VAL A 83 -1.71 5.65 -8.17
N TRP A 84 -1.78 5.74 -9.51
CA TRP A 84 -2.58 4.88 -10.36
C TRP A 84 -1.82 4.36 -11.57
N SER A 85 -1.96 3.05 -11.83
CA SER A 85 -1.24 2.37 -12.92
C SER A 85 -2.04 2.12 -14.19
N GLY A 86 -3.31 2.54 -14.26
CA GLY A 86 -4.18 2.15 -15.38
C GLY A 86 -3.71 2.62 -16.77
N MET A 87 -2.84 3.63 -16.85
CA MET A 87 -2.22 4.10 -18.09
C MET A 87 -0.95 3.32 -18.49
N CYS A 88 -0.43 2.44 -17.64
CA CYS A 88 0.73 1.60 -17.90
C CYS A 88 0.41 0.43 -18.86
N ARG A 89 -0.15 0.71 -20.04
CA ARG A 89 -0.84 -0.27 -20.91
C ARG A 89 0.09 -1.12 -21.79
N LYS A 90 1.34 -0.70 -21.97
CA LYS A 90 2.28 -1.30 -22.94
C LYS A 90 3.53 -1.89 -22.28
N GLY A 91 3.69 -1.68 -20.99
CA GLY A 91 4.87 -2.09 -20.25
C GLY A 91 4.56 -2.14 -18.77
N ARG A 92 5.37 -2.89 -18.04
CA ARG A 92 5.30 -2.96 -16.59
C ARG A 92 5.88 -1.68 -15.97
N TRP A 93 5.64 -1.52 -14.68
CA TRP A 93 5.86 -0.27 -13.98
C TRP A 93 6.12 -0.56 -12.51
N ALA A 94 6.86 0.32 -11.84
CA ALA A 94 6.91 0.34 -10.39
C ALA A 94 7.13 1.75 -9.86
N VAL A 95 6.78 1.95 -8.59
CA VAL A 95 7.14 3.15 -7.82
C VAL A 95 7.89 2.70 -6.58
N SER A 96 8.94 3.43 -6.21
CA SER A 96 9.61 3.29 -4.93
C SER A 96 9.77 4.62 -4.23
N LEU A 97 9.77 4.57 -2.90
CA LEU A 97 10.08 5.66 -2.00
C LEU A 97 11.31 5.28 -1.19
N ARG A 98 12.22 6.23 -0.97
CA ARG A 98 13.33 6.09 -0.03
C ARG A 98 13.49 7.34 0.81
N ARG A 99 13.95 7.19 2.05
CA ARG A 99 14.44 8.34 2.82
C ARG A 99 15.75 8.84 2.22
N LYS A 100 15.97 10.16 2.32
CA LYS A 100 17.16 10.84 1.79
C LYS A 100 18.44 10.42 2.52
N ASP A 101 18.34 10.22 3.83
CA ASP A 101 19.46 10.16 4.77
C ASP A 101 19.52 8.88 5.60
N ALA A 102 18.57 7.96 5.41
CA ALA A 102 18.44 6.76 6.22
C ALA A 102 18.04 5.54 5.40
N LEU A 103 18.46 4.38 5.89
CA LEU A 103 18.04 3.04 5.48
C LEU A 103 17.17 2.46 6.60
N VAL A 104 16.27 1.54 6.27
CA VAL A 104 15.40 0.88 7.27
C VAL A 104 15.82 -0.56 7.51
N ASN A 105 15.78 -0.98 8.76
CA ASN A 105 15.86 -2.37 9.18
C ASN A 105 14.43 -2.93 9.28
N LEU A 106 14.08 -3.84 8.36
CA LEU A 106 12.79 -4.55 8.35
C LEU A 106 12.90 -5.99 8.89
N ALA A 107 14.07 -6.41 9.38
CA ALA A 107 14.31 -7.80 9.78
C ALA A 107 13.62 -8.19 11.10
N GLU A 108 13.36 -7.22 11.98
CA GLU A 108 12.83 -7.46 13.34
C GLU A 108 11.39 -6.95 13.50
N GLU A 109 11.15 -5.64 13.35
CA GLU A 109 9.83 -5.03 13.54
C GLU A 109 9.25 -4.46 12.24
N GLY A 110 9.70 -5.00 11.10
CA GLY A 110 9.31 -4.54 9.78
C GLY A 110 7.81 -4.67 9.56
N ARG A 111 7.13 -3.55 9.29
CA ARG A 111 5.73 -3.52 8.90
C ARG A 111 5.51 -2.57 7.75
N ILE A 112 4.61 -2.95 6.84
CA ILE A 112 4.08 -2.06 5.81
C ILE A 112 2.57 -2.00 6.00
N ARG A 113 2.04 -0.79 6.18
CA ARG A 113 0.61 -0.49 6.16
C ARG A 113 0.33 0.40 4.96
N TRP A 114 -0.78 0.16 4.28
CA TRP A 114 -1.19 1.01 3.16
C TRP A 114 -2.69 0.98 2.95
N ARG A 115 -3.23 2.05 2.35
CA ARG A 115 -4.60 2.07 1.84
C ARG A 115 -4.59 1.96 0.32
N VAL A 116 -5.25 0.93 -0.20
CA VAL A 116 -5.13 0.54 -1.61
C VAL A 116 -6.49 0.12 -2.17
N LYS A 117 -6.64 0.20 -3.50
CA LYS A 117 -7.85 -0.23 -4.22
C LYS A 117 -7.51 -0.76 -5.60
N GLN A 118 -7.37 -2.08 -5.70
CA GLN A 118 -7.05 -2.72 -6.98
C GLN A 118 -8.34 -3.01 -7.75
N SER A 119 -8.24 -3.06 -9.08
CA SER A 119 -9.34 -3.47 -9.95
C SER A 119 -8.86 -4.55 -10.92
N GLY A 120 -9.73 -5.50 -11.24
CA GLY A 120 -9.42 -6.61 -12.14
C GLY A 120 -8.35 -7.56 -11.57
N PRO A 121 -7.55 -8.23 -12.43
CA PRO A 121 -6.63 -9.27 -12.00
C PRO A 121 -5.32 -8.75 -11.41
N ASN A 122 -5.16 -7.43 -11.24
CA ASN A 122 -3.93 -6.82 -10.74
C ASN A 122 -3.74 -7.16 -9.26
N VAL A 123 -2.54 -7.62 -8.90
CA VAL A 123 -2.18 -7.98 -7.53
C VAL A 123 -0.98 -7.16 -7.10
N LEU A 124 -1.20 -6.24 -6.16
CA LEU A 124 -0.18 -5.35 -5.64
C LEU A 124 0.91 -6.12 -4.88
N LYS A 125 2.15 -6.02 -5.32
CA LYS A 125 3.34 -6.60 -4.70
C LYS A 125 4.19 -5.51 -4.05
N VAL A 126 4.83 -5.84 -2.94
CA VAL A 126 5.88 -5.00 -2.35
C VAL A 126 7.16 -5.22 -3.14
N ILE A 127 7.91 -4.14 -3.39
CA ILE A 127 9.29 -4.22 -3.86
C ILE A 127 10.22 -3.58 -2.85
N LEU A 128 11.43 -4.13 -2.73
CA LEU A 128 12.48 -3.60 -1.86
C LEU A 128 13.78 -3.47 -2.67
N GLU A 129 14.51 -2.39 -2.45
CA GLU A 129 15.91 -2.27 -2.85
C GLU A 129 16.77 -2.44 -1.59
N LEU A 130 17.72 -3.36 -1.61
CA LEU A 130 18.69 -3.53 -0.53
C LEU A 130 19.87 -2.56 -0.71
N ASP A 131 20.66 -2.37 0.35
CA ASP A 131 21.82 -1.47 0.30
C ASP A 131 22.94 -1.94 -0.67
N ASP A 132 22.96 -3.21 -1.04
CA ASP A 132 23.85 -3.72 -2.09
C ASP A 132 23.33 -3.48 -3.53
N GLY A 133 22.16 -2.87 -3.68
CA GLY A 133 21.50 -2.61 -4.97
C GLY A 133 20.61 -3.77 -5.46
N THR A 134 20.51 -4.87 -4.71
CA THR A 134 19.60 -5.98 -5.04
C THR A 134 18.15 -5.52 -4.93
N TRP A 135 17.37 -5.77 -5.97
CA TRP A 135 15.92 -5.55 -5.96
C TRP A 135 15.18 -6.86 -5.70
N LEU A 136 14.18 -6.78 -4.83
CA LEU A 136 13.31 -7.89 -4.43
C LEU A 136 11.86 -7.54 -4.73
N VAL A 137 11.06 -8.56 -5.03
CA VAL A 137 9.59 -8.47 -5.07
C VAL A 137 8.97 -9.57 -4.23
N SER A 138 7.90 -9.25 -3.52
CA SER A 138 7.18 -10.20 -2.68
C SER A 138 6.42 -11.23 -3.53
N ASP A 139 6.41 -12.49 -3.11
CA ASP A 139 5.59 -13.54 -3.73
C ASP A 139 4.09 -13.32 -3.51
N ARG A 140 3.73 -12.68 -2.40
CA ARG A 140 2.36 -12.34 -2.00
C ARG A 140 2.01 -10.91 -2.33
N GLY A 141 0.71 -10.63 -2.34
CA GLY A 141 0.18 -9.31 -2.64
C GLY A 141 -1.29 -9.19 -2.35
N PHE A 142 -1.86 -8.03 -2.70
CA PHE A 142 -3.26 -7.69 -2.46
C PHE A 142 -3.98 -7.51 -3.79
N GLY A 143 -5.05 -8.27 -4.00
CA GLY A 143 -5.85 -8.25 -5.24
C GLY A 143 -6.98 -7.22 -5.21
N GLU A 144 -7.96 -7.44 -6.09
CA GLU A 144 -9.15 -6.60 -6.22
C GLU A 144 -9.90 -6.40 -4.91
N THR A 145 -10.37 -5.18 -4.71
CA THR A 145 -11.25 -4.80 -3.60
C THR A 145 -12.40 -3.93 -4.08
N PRO A 146 -13.61 -4.05 -3.48
CA PRO A 146 -14.75 -3.24 -3.87
C PRO A 146 -14.54 -1.76 -3.55
N ASP A 147 -13.81 -1.45 -2.49
CA ASP A 147 -13.44 -0.08 -2.13
C ASP A 147 -12.00 0.06 -1.64
N TRP A 148 -11.64 1.20 -1.07
CA TRP A 148 -10.36 1.43 -0.40
C TRP A 148 -10.24 0.57 0.86
N HIS A 149 -9.19 -0.26 0.93
CA HIS A 149 -8.92 -1.06 2.11
C HIS A 149 -7.53 -0.80 2.65
N VAL A 150 -7.43 -0.81 3.97
CA VAL A 150 -6.15 -0.81 4.67
C VAL A 150 -5.67 -2.25 4.82
N PHE A 151 -4.48 -2.53 4.33
CA PHE A 151 -3.80 -3.80 4.58
C PHE A 151 -2.51 -3.59 5.35
N THR A 152 -2.14 -4.61 6.10
CA THR A 152 -0.90 -4.67 6.88
C THR A 152 -0.11 -5.91 6.49
N LEU A 153 1.16 -5.72 6.14
CA LEU A 153 2.16 -6.77 6.06
C LEU A 153 3.10 -6.62 7.26
N ASP A 154 2.96 -7.51 8.22
CA ASP A 154 3.83 -7.58 9.40
C ASP A 154 4.84 -8.72 9.21
N PHE A 155 6.11 -8.36 9.02
CA PHE A 155 7.13 -9.28 8.49
C PHE A 155 7.47 -10.34 9.53
N ASP A 156 7.64 -9.94 10.79
CA ASP A 156 7.97 -10.83 11.89
C ASP A 156 6.78 -11.73 12.28
N ARG A 157 5.56 -11.18 12.37
CA ARG A 157 4.36 -12.00 12.61
C ARG A 157 4.17 -13.05 11.53
N LEU A 158 4.33 -12.67 10.26
CA LEU A 158 4.23 -13.61 9.14
C LEU A 158 5.31 -14.70 9.23
N LYS A 159 6.55 -14.33 9.52
CA LYS A 159 7.66 -15.27 9.71
C LYS A 159 7.39 -16.25 10.86
N LYS A 160 6.98 -15.76 12.03
CA LYS A 160 6.66 -16.57 13.22
C LYS A 160 5.53 -17.58 12.97
N ASN A 161 4.57 -17.24 12.10
CA ASN A 161 3.46 -18.13 11.74
C ASN A 161 3.79 -19.09 10.58
N GLY A 162 5.06 -19.25 10.19
CA GLY A 162 5.46 -20.10 9.07
C GLY A 162 5.01 -19.58 7.69
N ALA A 163 4.49 -18.36 7.66
CA ALA A 163 3.95 -17.68 6.49
C ALA A 163 4.82 -16.47 6.12
N GLY A 164 6.13 -16.51 6.35
CA GLY A 164 7.04 -15.43 5.99
C GLY A 164 6.93 -15.07 4.50
N ILE A 165 7.16 -13.80 4.18
CA ILE A 165 7.19 -13.32 2.79
C ILE A 165 8.33 -14.05 2.07
N LYS A 166 8.03 -14.62 0.89
CA LYS A 166 9.07 -15.17 0.03
C LYS A 166 9.46 -14.08 -0.96
N TRP A 167 10.75 -13.90 -1.13
CA TRP A 167 11.29 -12.87 -2.00
C TRP A 167 11.78 -13.50 -3.31
N LEU A 168 11.47 -12.84 -4.40
CA LEU A 168 12.04 -13.11 -5.72
C LEU A 168 12.97 -11.96 -6.08
N GLU A 169 14.02 -12.23 -6.83
CA GLU A 169 14.78 -11.18 -7.53
C GLU A 169 13.82 -10.36 -8.39
N LEU A 170 14.03 -9.06 -8.47
CA LEU A 170 13.29 -8.17 -9.36
C LEU A 170 14.29 -7.50 -10.29
N ASN A 171 14.14 -7.70 -11.60
CA ASN A 171 14.80 -6.83 -12.57
C ASN A 171 14.04 -5.50 -12.59
N ILE A 172 14.64 -4.42 -12.05
CA ILE A 172 13.97 -3.13 -11.88
C ILE A 172 13.72 -2.39 -13.20
N ASP A 173 14.52 -2.66 -14.23
CA ASP A 173 14.39 -2.00 -15.55
C ASP A 173 13.22 -2.59 -16.37
N THR A 174 12.96 -3.89 -16.23
CA THR A 174 11.91 -4.62 -16.96
C THR A 174 10.69 -4.95 -16.10
N ILE A 175 10.83 -4.84 -14.78
CA ILE A 175 9.87 -5.21 -13.76
C ILE A 175 9.48 -6.69 -13.87
N GLU A 176 10.50 -7.54 -14.00
CA GLU A 176 10.33 -9.00 -14.09
C GLU A 176 10.81 -9.69 -12.83
N ALA A 177 9.94 -10.54 -12.27
CA ALA A 177 10.30 -11.39 -11.15
C ALA A 177 11.17 -12.55 -11.63
N GLY A 178 12.30 -12.75 -10.98
CA GLY A 178 13.28 -13.78 -11.26
C GLY A 178 13.25 -14.92 -10.26
N LYS A 179 14.43 -15.39 -9.87
CA LYS A 179 14.60 -16.54 -9.00
C LYS A 179 14.26 -16.20 -7.56
N ARG A 180 13.96 -17.23 -6.77
CA ARG A 180 13.72 -17.07 -5.34
C ARG A 180 15.02 -16.74 -4.59
N VAL A 181 14.96 -15.71 -3.75
CA VAL A 181 16.03 -15.34 -2.82
C VAL A 181 15.75 -16.00 -1.48
N ALA A 182 16.62 -16.91 -1.04
CA ALA A 182 16.35 -17.79 0.09
C ALA A 182 16.25 -17.06 1.43
N LYS A 183 17.16 -16.11 1.67
CA LYS A 183 17.28 -15.35 2.93
C LYS A 183 17.88 -13.97 2.63
N PRO A 184 17.13 -13.07 1.97
CA PRO A 184 17.63 -11.72 1.76
C PRO A 184 17.90 -11.04 3.10
N ASP A 185 18.96 -10.26 3.17
CA ASP A 185 19.25 -9.43 4.33
C ASP A 185 18.36 -8.18 4.29
N LEU A 186 17.38 -8.13 5.19
CA LEU A 186 16.44 -7.00 5.30
C LEU A 186 16.86 -6.01 6.40
N THR A 187 18.07 -6.13 6.95
CA THR A 187 18.58 -5.19 7.96
C THR A 187 18.94 -3.83 7.38
N ARG A 188 19.13 -3.75 6.05
CA ARG A 188 19.49 -2.54 5.32
C ARG A 188 18.70 -2.42 4.03
N VAL A 189 17.50 -1.89 4.12
CA VAL A 189 16.63 -1.62 2.96
C VAL A 189 16.71 -0.15 2.60
N ARG A 190 17.02 0.13 1.34
CA ARG A 190 17.16 1.47 0.78
C ARG A 190 15.84 2.04 0.31
N SER A 191 15.12 1.29 -0.50
CA SER A 191 13.89 1.76 -1.13
C SER A 191 12.77 0.76 -0.87
N ILE A 192 11.57 1.26 -0.61
CA ILE A 192 10.34 0.47 -0.43
C ILE A 192 9.32 0.97 -1.43
N GLY A 193 8.66 0.05 -2.11
CA GLY A 193 7.77 0.41 -3.20
C GLY A 193 6.75 -0.64 -3.53
N TRP A 194 6.15 -0.49 -4.70
CA TRP A 194 5.19 -1.44 -5.22
C TRP A 194 5.17 -1.52 -6.74
N THR A 195 4.66 -2.66 -7.20
CA THR A 195 4.30 -2.98 -8.58
C THR A 195 3.18 -3.99 -8.56
N ASP A 196 2.47 -4.20 -9.67
CA ASP A 196 1.59 -5.35 -9.85
C ASP A 196 2.17 -6.41 -10.78
N LEU A 197 3.41 -6.22 -11.27
CA LEU A 197 4.11 -7.06 -12.27
C LEU A 197 3.35 -7.23 -13.61
N THR A 198 2.33 -6.41 -13.84
CA THR A 198 1.44 -6.49 -15.00
C THR A 198 1.31 -5.13 -15.69
N VAL A 199 0.60 -5.13 -16.81
CA VAL A 199 0.22 -3.90 -17.52
C VAL A 199 -1.13 -3.41 -17.00
N GLY A 200 -1.33 -2.10 -17.04
CA GLY A 200 -2.61 -1.45 -16.78
C GLY A 200 -3.64 -1.68 -17.89
N LYS A 201 -4.91 -1.66 -17.51
CA LYS A 201 -6.10 -1.77 -18.37
C LYS A 201 -7.13 -0.68 -18.00
N ILE A 202 -6.68 0.56 -17.84
CA ILE A 202 -7.50 1.68 -17.37
C ILE A 202 -8.15 1.27 -16.03
N SER A 203 -9.47 1.44 -15.87
CA SER A 203 -10.18 1.12 -14.64
C SER A 203 -10.51 -0.37 -14.50
N LYS A 204 -10.36 -1.18 -15.57
CA LYS A 204 -10.67 -2.62 -15.57
C LYS A 204 -9.53 -3.50 -15.06
N GLY A 205 -8.35 -2.93 -14.84
CA GLY A 205 -7.14 -3.65 -14.45
C GLY A 205 -6.09 -2.63 -14.02
N CYS A 206 -6.04 -2.30 -12.73
CA CYS A 206 -5.10 -1.29 -12.26
C CYS A 206 -4.87 -1.40 -10.76
N THR A 207 -3.75 -0.79 -10.37
CA THR A 207 -3.41 -0.53 -8.98
C THR A 207 -3.72 0.89 -8.61
N ARG A 208 -4.24 1.06 -7.38
CA ARG A 208 -4.30 2.34 -6.69
C ARG A 208 -3.66 2.22 -5.31
N VAL A 209 -2.77 3.14 -4.99
CA VAL A 209 -2.15 3.28 -3.66
C VAL A 209 -2.35 4.71 -3.21
N ASP A 210 -3.14 4.89 -2.16
CA ASP A 210 -3.44 6.18 -1.56
C ASP A 210 -2.38 6.59 -0.55
N TRP A 211 -2.15 5.83 0.51
CA TRP A 211 -1.01 6.11 1.41
C TRP A 211 -0.25 4.85 1.72
N ILE A 212 1.02 5.02 2.09
CA ILE A 212 1.89 3.97 2.58
C ILE A 212 2.60 4.44 3.85
N GLU A 213 2.69 3.54 4.81
CA GLU A 213 3.39 3.69 6.08
C GLU A 213 4.32 2.50 6.22
N VAL A 214 5.58 2.77 6.53
CA VAL A 214 6.62 1.78 6.75
C VAL A 214 7.09 1.93 8.19
N ASN A 215 7.05 0.83 8.94
CA ASN A 215 7.60 0.74 10.28
C ASN A 215 8.87 -0.10 10.28
N GLY A 216 9.82 0.32 11.10
CA GLY A 216 11.12 -0.30 11.25
C GLY A 216 12.13 0.70 11.80
N SER A 217 13.15 0.20 12.47
CA SER A 217 14.22 1.06 12.99
C SER A 217 15.12 1.55 11.87
N GLU A 218 15.78 2.70 12.07
CA GLU A 218 16.88 3.09 11.17
C GLU A 218 17.99 2.03 11.23
N ALA A 219 18.51 1.64 10.08
CA ALA A 219 19.63 0.70 10.01
C ALA A 219 20.91 1.34 10.55
N SER A 220 21.72 0.58 11.30
CA SER A 220 23.01 1.05 11.81
C SER A 220 23.93 1.49 10.66
N LYS A 221 24.71 2.55 10.84
CA LYS A 221 25.73 2.94 9.84
C LYS A 221 26.85 1.88 9.83
N ASN A 222 27.33 1.53 8.65
CA ASN A 222 28.51 0.67 8.49
C ASN A 222 29.79 1.41 8.91
#